data_AF-A0A1Q8Q6P6-F1
#
_entry.id   AF-A0A1Q8Q6P6-F1
#
_cell.length_a   1.000
_cell.length_b   1.000
_cell.length_c   1.000
_cell.angle_alpha   90.00
_cell.angle_beta   90.00
_cell.angle_gamma   90.00
#
_symmetry.space_group_name_H-M   'P 1'
#
loop_
_entity.id
_entity.type
_entity.pdbx_description
1 polymer ?
#
loop_
_entity_poly.entity_id
_entity_poly.type
_entity_poly.pdbx_seq_one_letter_code
_entity_poly.pdbx_strand_id
1 'polypeptide(L)'
;MGKAVLYIAASADGYIAREDGSVDWLDDVSGDGGDNGYSVFYEEMEGCGSIRDVFSDGEYLYFVTNNTDGRGNPADGDDKLYRVTE
;
A
#
# COMPACT_ATOMS: atom_id res chain seq x y z
N MET A 1 3.56 -17.05 -10.57
CA MET A 1 4.43 -16.01 -9.99
C MET A 1 3.55 -14.78 -9.84
N GLY A 2 3.26 -14.32 -8.62
CA GLY A 2 2.38 -13.18 -8.42
C GLY A 2 3.10 -11.88 -8.76
N LYS A 3 2.45 -11.00 -9.50
CA LYS A 3 2.86 -9.61 -9.68
C LYS A 3 2.42 -8.83 -8.45
N ALA A 4 3.25 -7.93 -7.96
CA ALA A 4 2.88 -7.04 -6.87
C ALA A 4 3.09 -5.59 -7.31
N VAL A 5 2.16 -4.71 -6.97
CA VAL A 5 2.15 -3.30 -7.37
C VAL A 5 1.94 -2.47 -6.10
N LEU A 6 2.79 -1.47 -5.86
CA LEU A 6 2.65 -0.53 -4.73
C LEU A 6 2.06 0.78 -5.26
N TYR A 7 0.93 1.19 -4.70
CA TYR A 7 0.29 2.47 -5.00
C TYR A 7 0.24 3.31 -3.72
N ILE A 8 0.88 4.47 -3.74
CA ILE A 8 1.01 5.33 -2.56
C ILE A 8 0.94 6.81 -2.94
N ALA A 9 0.19 7.58 -2.17
CA ALA A 9 0.22 9.04 -2.26
C ALA A 9 1.37 9.56 -1.40
N ALA A 10 2.23 10.38 -2.00
CA ALA A 10 3.30 11.08 -1.33
C ALA A 10 3.35 12.53 -1.80
N SER A 11 3.87 13.41 -0.95
CA SER A 11 4.20 14.78 -1.31
C SER A 11 5.24 14.81 -2.44
N ALA A 12 5.35 15.96 -3.13
CA ALA A 12 6.31 16.11 -4.25
C ALA A 12 7.79 15.90 -3.83
N ASP A 13 8.08 16.03 -2.54
CA ASP A 13 9.38 15.79 -1.91
C ASP A 13 9.51 14.40 -1.26
N GLY A 14 8.52 13.51 -1.44
CA GLY A 14 8.63 12.08 -1.13
C GLY A 14 8.19 11.65 0.26
N TYR A 15 7.45 12.48 1.00
CA TYR A 15 6.94 12.16 2.33
C TYR A 15 5.46 11.76 2.27
N ILE A 16 5.06 10.81 3.13
CA ILE A 16 3.69 10.28 3.16
C ILE A 16 2.89 10.91 4.31
N ALA A 17 3.50 11.00 5.49
CA ALA A 17 2.92 11.59 6.69
C ALA A 17 3.77 12.75 7.19
N ARG A 18 3.14 13.72 7.87
CA ARG A 18 3.82 14.78 8.60
C ARG A 18 4.51 14.21 9.85
N GLU A 19 5.31 15.03 10.52
CA GLU A 19 6.02 14.64 11.76
C GLU A 19 5.08 14.21 12.90
N ASP A 20 3.86 14.74 12.93
CA ASP A 20 2.81 14.36 13.89
C ASP A 20 2.04 13.10 13.48
N GLY A 21 2.38 12.50 12.34
CA GLY A 21 1.72 11.33 11.76
C GLY A 21 0.46 11.65 10.94
N SER A 22 0.10 12.93 10.76
CA SER A 22 -1.08 13.29 9.97
C SER A 22 -0.85 13.12 8.46
N VAL A 23 -1.94 12.84 7.75
CA VAL A 23 -2.02 12.80 6.28
C VAL A 23 -3.03 13.83 5.74
N ASP A 24 -3.33 14.86 6.52
CA ASP A 24 -4.32 15.91 6.23
C ASP A 24 -4.09 16.63 4.89
N TRP A 25 -2.85 16.64 4.41
CA TRP A 25 -2.46 17.21 3.14
C TRP A 25 -3.15 16.52 1.95
N LEU A 26 -3.62 15.28 2.12
CA LEU A 26 -4.41 14.57 1.13
C LEU A 26 -5.79 15.21 0.93
N ASP A 27 -6.34 15.86 1.95
CA ASP A 27 -7.66 16.51 1.90
C ASP A 27 -7.60 17.86 1.16
N ASP A 28 -6.43 18.49 1.13
CA ASP A 28 -6.18 19.78 0.48
C ASP A 28 -5.91 19.65 -1.04
N VAL A 29 -5.75 18.43 -1.55
CA VAL A 29 -5.47 18.20 -2.97
C VAL A 29 -6.78 18.25 -3.75
N SER A 30 -6.93 19.25 -4.63
CA SER A 30 -8.03 19.29 -5.59
C SER A 30 -7.83 18.18 -6.63
N GLY A 31 -8.44 17.01 -6.40
CA GLY A 31 -8.54 15.98 -7.42
C GLY A 31 -9.36 16.47 -8.61
N ASP A 32 -9.15 15.89 -9.79
CA ASP A 32 -10.01 16.09 -10.97
C ASP A 32 -11.41 15.46 -10.80
N GLY A 33 -11.68 14.85 -9.64
CA GLY A 33 -12.91 14.12 -9.34
C GLY A 33 -12.90 12.68 -9.89
N GLY A 34 -11.81 12.25 -10.52
CA GLY A 34 -11.59 10.87 -10.97
C GLY A 34 -10.95 10.00 -9.89
N ASP A 35 -10.89 8.68 -10.12
CA ASP A 35 -10.29 7.73 -9.16
C ASP A 35 -8.76 7.59 -9.30
N ASN A 36 -8.14 8.25 -10.28
CA ASN A 36 -6.70 8.18 -10.58
C ASN A 36 -6.13 6.77 -10.84
N GLY A 37 -6.97 5.80 -11.18
CA GLY A 37 -6.60 4.39 -11.31
C GLY A 37 -6.71 3.60 -10.00
N TYR A 38 -7.21 4.20 -8.92
CA TYR A 38 -7.40 3.54 -7.63
C TYR A 38 -8.34 2.34 -7.72
N SER A 39 -9.42 2.39 -8.50
CA SER A 39 -10.34 1.25 -8.60
C SER A 39 -9.69 0.04 -9.27
N VAL A 40 -8.91 0.28 -10.34
CA VAL A 40 -8.14 -0.76 -11.04
C VAL A 40 -7.07 -1.35 -10.11
N PHE A 41 -6.38 -0.50 -9.36
CA PHE A 41 -5.43 -0.94 -8.34
C PHE A 41 -6.12 -1.77 -7.24
N TYR A 42 -7.30 -1.35 -6.78
CA TYR A 42 -8.03 -2.04 -5.72
C TYR A 42 -8.47 -3.45 -6.16
N GLU A 43 -8.90 -3.61 -7.42
CA GLU A 43 -9.18 -4.92 -8.03
C GLU A 43 -7.91 -5.78 -8.15
N GLU A 44 -6.78 -5.21 -8.56
CA GLU A 44 -5.51 -5.96 -8.67
C GLU A 44 -4.94 -6.39 -7.31
N MET A 45 -5.19 -5.60 -6.25
CA MET A 45 -4.74 -5.88 -4.89
C MET A 45 -5.68 -6.80 -4.09
N GLU A 46 -6.84 -7.13 -4.66
CA GLU A 46 -7.83 -7.98 -4.02
C GLU A 46 -7.20 -9.32 -3.59
N GLY A 47 -7.32 -9.64 -2.30
CA GLY A 47 -6.80 -10.89 -1.72
C GLY A 47 -5.38 -10.84 -1.14
N CYS A 48 -4.65 -9.71 -1.23
CA CYS A 48 -3.38 -9.55 -0.50
C CYS A 48 -3.60 -9.24 1.00
N GLY A 49 -4.72 -8.61 1.35
CA GLY A 49 -5.05 -8.23 2.72
C GLY A 49 -4.32 -6.95 3.19
N SER A 50 -4.22 -6.75 4.50
CA SER A 50 -3.70 -5.52 5.10
C SER A 50 -2.17 -5.46 5.00
N ILE A 51 -1.64 -4.45 4.30
CA ILE A 51 -0.21 -4.16 4.28
C ILE A 51 0.20 -3.56 5.63
N ARG A 52 1.23 -4.13 6.25
CA ARG A 52 1.72 -3.73 7.57
C ARG A 52 2.93 -2.82 7.50
N ASP A 53 3.85 -3.08 6.58
CA ASP A 53 5.08 -2.32 6.42
C ASP A 53 5.61 -2.47 4.99
N VAL A 54 6.39 -1.48 4.56
CA VAL A 54 7.02 -1.40 3.24
C VAL A 54 8.49 -1.04 3.41
N PHE A 55 9.37 -1.76 2.75
CA PHE A 55 10.82 -1.52 2.74
C PHE A 55 11.33 -1.42 1.30
N SER A 56 12.34 -0.59 1.06
CA SER A 56 13.04 -0.46 -0.23
C SER A 56 14.54 -0.59 -0.02
N ASP A 57 15.22 -1.39 -0.85
CA ASP A 57 16.68 -1.45 -0.89
C ASP A 57 17.29 -0.64 -2.07
N GLY A 58 16.45 0.04 -2.85
CA GLY A 58 16.83 0.79 -4.05
C GLY A 58 16.83 -0.02 -5.35
N GLU A 59 16.71 -1.34 -5.27
CA GLU A 59 16.52 -2.23 -6.43
C GLU A 59 15.11 -2.85 -6.42
N TYR A 60 14.63 -3.23 -5.23
CA TYR A 60 13.33 -3.85 -5.03
C TYR A 60 12.55 -3.17 -3.91
N LEU A 61 11.22 -3.21 -4.06
CA LEU A 61 10.26 -2.92 -2.99
C LEU A 61 9.82 -4.23 -2.34
N TYR A 62 9.72 -4.21 -1.02
CA TYR A 62 9.25 -5.30 -0.20
C TYR A 62 8.09 -4.82 0.65
N PHE A 63 7.11 -5.68 0.91
CA PHE A 63 6.08 -5.39 1.89
C PHE A 63 5.64 -6.64 2.62
N VAL A 64 5.19 -6.45 3.85
CA VAL A 64 4.63 -7.53 4.67
C VAL A 64 3.14 -7.34 4.85
N THR A 65 2.39 -8.42 4.77
CA THR A 65 0.97 -8.44 5.14
C THR A 65 0.82 -8.85 6.60
N ASN A 66 -0.14 -8.25 7.30
CA ASN A 66 -0.56 -8.68 8.62
C ASN A 66 -2.07 -8.83 8.62
N ASN A 67 -2.50 -10.04 8.34
CA ASN A 67 -3.89 -10.44 8.26
C ASN A 67 -4.35 -11.08 9.58
N THR A 68 -3.44 -11.36 10.52
CA THR A 68 -3.73 -11.86 11.88
C THR A 68 -3.93 -10.76 12.93
N ASP A 69 -4.04 -9.49 12.51
CA ASP A 69 -4.21 -8.32 13.38
C ASP A 69 -5.59 -8.22 14.08
N GLY A 70 -6.46 -9.21 13.88
CA GLY A 70 -7.80 -9.30 14.45
C GLY A 70 -8.92 -8.76 13.55
N ARG A 71 -8.62 -8.44 12.29
CA ARG A 71 -9.61 -8.02 11.27
C ARG A 71 -9.71 -9.05 10.14
N GLY A 72 -10.83 -9.05 9.42
CA GLY A 72 -11.03 -9.96 8.29
C GLY A 72 -11.21 -11.43 8.73
N ASN A 73 -10.74 -12.37 7.90
CA ASN A 73 -10.85 -13.81 8.14
C ASN A 73 -9.46 -14.48 8.04
N PRO A 74 -8.61 -14.34 9.07
CA PRO A 74 -7.22 -14.84 9.05
C PRO A 74 -7.15 -16.36 8.90
N ALA A 75 -6.26 -16.83 8.03
CA ALA A 75 -5.83 -18.23 7.98
C ALA A 75 -4.33 -18.39 8.32
N ASP A 76 -3.96 -19.61 8.71
CA ASP A 76 -2.57 -19.97 8.95
C ASP A 76 -1.73 -19.73 7.69
N GLY A 77 -0.71 -18.87 7.79
CA GLY A 77 0.20 -18.54 6.68
C GLY A 77 -0.25 -17.39 5.78
N ASP A 78 -1.29 -16.64 6.15
CA ASP A 78 -1.74 -15.45 5.39
C ASP A 78 -0.84 -14.22 5.56
N ASP A 79 0.02 -14.21 6.58
CA ASP A 79 1.06 -13.20 6.76
C ASP A 79 2.26 -13.54 5.87
N LYS A 80 2.52 -12.67 4.89
CA LYS A 80 3.47 -12.94 3.80
C LYS A 80 4.39 -11.75 3.60
N LEU A 81 5.65 -12.06 3.30
CA LEU A 81 6.61 -11.10 2.76
C LEU A 81 6.57 -11.19 1.23
N TYR A 82 6.24 -10.08 0.60
CA TYR A 82 6.25 -9.93 -0.86
C TYR A 82 7.46 -9.12 -1.28
N ARG A 83 8.03 -9.50 -2.42
CA ARG A 83 8.99 -8.69 -3.19
C ARG A 83 8.33 -8.31 -4.50
N VAL A 84 8.35 -7.03 -4.83
CA VAL A 84 7.86 -6.49 -6.10
C VAL A 84 8.88 -6.77 -7.20
N THR A 85 8.42 -7.32 -8.32
CA THR A 85 9.22 -7.55 -9.53
C THR A 85 8.46 -6.97 -10.72
N GLU A 86 9.17 -6.33 -11.66
CA GLU A 86 8.59 -5.94 -12.97
C GLU A 86 8.06 -7.14 -13.77
#